data_AF-A0A9D8F3I3-F1
#
_entry.id   AF-A0A9D8F3I3-F1
#
_cell.length_a   1.000
_cell.length_b   1.000
_cell.length_c   1.000
_cell.angle_alpha   90.00
_cell.angle_beta   90.00
_cell.angle_gamma   90.00
#
_symmetry.space_group_name_H-M   'P 1'
#
loop_
_entity.id
_entity.type
_entity.pdbx_description
1 polymer ?
#
loop_
_entity_poly.entity_id
_entity_poly.type
_entity_poly.pdbx_seq_one_letter_code
_entity_poly.pdbx_strand_id
1 'polypeptide(L)'
;MRSHYLLSCLVFGLVVAGIGPASAQAPASDAIVPYRINVPDAVLRDLKERLARTRFPDQLDNVGWAYGADITYVRPLVEYWRDRFDWRAQERRLNEFDQSTTTIDGLRIHFIHQKSPVPGAMPLALTHGWPGSIAEFHKIIGPLTDPVKYGGRAEDAFNVVAISLPGFGFTERPKDRGYSPEKMADIIAKLMARLGYTRYGLQGGDWGGIISRIVALKDPSHVAGLHLNFCTGAAAPDPANPNAGVPDAELKLMQETNARMENERAYQQIQGTKPQTLGYGLTDSPAGLAAWIVEKFHAWCDCGDNIESRFTKDELLTNVTIYWATQTAASSTRIYYESRQAGGVQGRVEVPTACALFPKEITTPPRKWVENRYNLMRWTPMPRGGHFAALEQPDLLIADVREFFRGIRGK
;
A
#
# COMPACT_ATOMS: atom_id res chain seq x y z
N MET A 1 -44.93 -63.89 -9.23
CA MET A 1 -44.62 -63.56 -10.64
C MET A 1 -43.42 -62.64 -10.64
N ARG A 2 -42.31 -63.09 -11.23
CA ARG A 2 -41.10 -62.28 -11.46
C ARG A 2 -41.40 -61.30 -12.58
N SER A 3 -41.02 -60.03 -12.42
CA SER A 3 -40.79 -59.15 -13.56
C SER A 3 -39.58 -58.28 -13.29
N HIS A 4 -38.62 -58.38 -14.20
CA HIS A 4 -37.35 -57.69 -14.23
C HIS A 4 -37.53 -56.29 -14.82
N TYR A 5 -36.97 -55.28 -14.17
CA TYR A 5 -36.61 -54.02 -14.85
C TYR A 5 -35.11 -53.78 -14.65
N LEU A 6 -34.40 -53.84 -15.77
CA LEU A 6 -33.00 -53.48 -15.94
C LEU A 6 -32.87 -51.95 -15.84
N LEU A 7 -32.06 -51.47 -14.90
CA LEU A 7 -31.66 -50.07 -14.82
C LEU A 7 -30.29 -49.93 -15.48
N SER A 8 -30.24 -49.25 -16.63
CA SER A 8 -29.01 -48.89 -17.32
C SER A 8 -28.31 -47.74 -16.60
N CYS A 9 -27.11 -47.99 -16.06
CA CYS A 9 -26.23 -46.96 -15.52
C CYS A 9 -25.61 -46.14 -16.67
N LEU A 10 -26.02 -44.87 -16.81
CA LEU A 10 -25.29 -43.86 -17.57
C LEU A 10 -24.20 -43.26 -16.67
N VAL A 11 -22.95 -43.55 -17.01
CA VAL A 11 -21.76 -42.92 -16.41
C VAL A 11 -21.62 -41.52 -17.01
N PHE A 12 -21.99 -40.48 -16.27
CA PHE A 12 -21.55 -39.12 -16.56
C PHE A 12 -20.12 -38.96 -16.02
N GLY A 13 -19.17 -38.78 -16.94
CA GLY A 13 -17.79 -38.44 -16.62
C GLY A 13 -17.75 -37.07 -15.93
N LEU A 14 -17.40 -37.07 -14.64
CA LEU A 14 -17.00 -35.86 -13.93
C LEU A 14 -15.66 -35.39 -14.52
N VAL A 15 -15.67 -34.26 -15.21
CA VAL A 15 -14.44 -33.49 -15.45
C VAL A 15 -14.09 -32.83 -14.12
N VAL A 16 -13.21 -33.48 -13.35
CA VAL A 16 -12.55 -32.86 -12.21
C VAL A 16 -11.58 -31.82 -12.78
N ALA A 17 -11.97 -30.55 -12.73
CA ALA A 17 -11.06 -29.45 -12.96
C ALA A 17 -9.93 -29.54 -11.92
N GLY A 18 -8.73 -29.86 -12.38
CA GLY A 18 -7.56 -30.03 -11.54
C GLY A 18 -7.28 -28.79 -10.69
N ILE A 19 -7.23 -29.00 -9.39
CA ILE A 19 -6.59 -28.09 -8.44
C ILE A 19 -5.15 -27.91 -8.93
N GLY A 20 -4.80 -26.71 -9.38
CA GLY A 20 -3.43 -26.37 -9.73
C GLY A 20 -2.49 -26.65 -8.56
N PRO A 21 -1.21 -26.98 -8.81
CA PRO A 21 -0.31 -27.34 -7.73
C PRO A 21 -0.17 -26.13 -6.80
N ALA A 22 -0.53 -26.30 -5.53
CA ALA A 22 -0.03 -25.45 -4.49
C ALA A 22 1.49 -25.42 -4.63
N SER A 23 2.09 -24.24 -4.76
CA SER A 23 3.54 -24.15 -4.68
C SER A 23 3.94 -24.82 -3.37
N ALA A 24 4.83 -25.82 -3.44
CA ALA A 24 5.35 -26.47 -2.26
C ALA A 24 5.98 -25.40 -1.39
N GLN A 25 5.27 -25.01 -0.33
CA GLN A 25 5.70 -23.98 0.60
C GLN A 25 6.88 -24.59 1.35
N ALA A 26 8.08 -24.07 1.10
CA ALA A 26 9.26 -24.44 1.88
C ALA A 26 8.93 -24.29 3.38
N PRO A 27 9.46 -25.16 4.25
CA PRO A 27 9.17 -25.10 5.68
C PRO A 27 9.45 -23.69 6.23
N ALA A 28 8.63 -23.26 7.18
CA ALA A 28 8.77 -21.98 7.87
C ALA A 28 10.19 -21.84 8.43
N SER A 29 11.01 -21.04 7.76
CA SER A 29 12.38 -20.74 8.17
C SER A 29 12.44 -19.28 8.57
N ASP A 30 13.08 -19.03 9.71
CA ASP A 30 13.47 -17.67 10.13
C ASP A 30 14.59 -17.10 9.25
N ALA A 31 15.18 -17.91 8.36
CA ALA A 31 16.16 -17.43 7.39
C ALA A 31 15.56 -16.37 6.46
N ILE A 32 16.41 -15.44 6.04
CA ILE A 32 16.11 -14.53 4.94
C ILE A 32 16.46 -15.27 3.65
N VAL A 33 15.46 -15.55 2.82
CA VAL A 33 15.63 -16.29 1.57
C VAL A 33 15.33 -15.39 0.38
N PRO A 34 16.16 -15.40 -0.68
CA PRO A 34 15.87 -14.67 -1.91
C PRO A 34 14.49 -15.04 -2.45
N TYR A 35 13.78 -14.03 -2.95
CA TYR A 35 12.47 -14.19 -3.56
C TYR A 35 12.49 -13.60 -4.96
N ARG A 36 11.78 -14.25 -5.88
CA ARG A 36 11.58 -13.76 -7.24
C ARG A 36 10.10 -13.85 -7.55
N ILE A 37 9.50 -12.75 -8.00
CA ILE A 37 8.12 -12.74 -8.47
C ILE A 37 8.05 -13.61 -9.71
N ASN A 38 7.17 -14.61 -9.68
CA ASN A 38 6.89 -15.48 -10.79
C ASN A 38 5.41 -15.87 -10.75
N VAL A 39 4.57 -15.07 -11.39
CA VAL A 39 3.14 -15.34 -11.50
C VAL A 39 2.93 -16.47 -12.52
N PRO A 40 2.23 -17.56 -12.19
CA PRO A 40 1.99 -18.65 -13.14
C PRO A 40 1.20 -18.18 -14.37
N ASP A 41 1.55 -18.67 -15.57
CA ASP A 41 0.82 -18.33 -16.81
C ASP A 41 -0.67 -18.64 -16.72
N ALA A 42 -1.06 -19.68 -15.96
CA ALA A 42 -2.45 -20.03 -15.74
C ALA A 42 -3.25 -18.89 -15.06
N VAL A 43 -2.65 -18.16 -14.12
CA VAL A 43 -3.28 -17.00 -13.45
C VAL A 43 -3.49 -15.86 -14.44
N LEU A 44 -2.53 -15.64 -15.34
CA LEU A 44 -2.63 -14.58 -16.37
C LEU A 44 -3.63 -14.95 -17.47
N ARG A 45 -3.76 -16.23 -17.82
CA ARG A 45 -4.81 -16.70 -18.73
C ARG A 45 -6.19 -16.53 -18.12
N ASP A 46 -6.39 -16.99 -16.88
CA ASP A 46 -7.65 -16.80 -16.16
C ASP A 46 -8.04 -15.32 -16.04
N LEU A 47 -7.08 -14.44 -15.74
CA LEU A 47 -7.27 -12.99 -15.76
C LEU A 47 -7.85 -12.50 -17.10
N LYS A 48 -7.19 -12.85 -18.22
CA LYS A 48 -7.62 -12.44 -19.56
C LYS A 48 -9.00 -12.99 -19.94
N GLU A 49 -9.27 -14.25 -19.61
CA GLU A 49 -10.56 -14.90 -19.86
C GLU A 49 -11.71 -14.25 -19.07
N ARG A 50 -11.45 -13.80 -17.85
CA ARG A 50 -12.44 -13.07 -17.03
C ARG A 50 -12.65 -11.65 -17.52
N LEU A 51 -11.58 -10.93 -17.87
CA LEU A 51 -11.69 -9.59 -18.48
C LEU A 51 -12.51 -9.64 -19.78
N ALA A 52 -12.28 -10.65 -20.63
CA ALA A 52 -13.03 -10.85 -21.87
C ALA A 52 -14.54 -11.12 -21.67
N ARG A 53 -14.92 -11.66 -20.51
CA ARG A 53 -16.31 -11.98 -20.15
C ARG A 53 -16.91 -10.99 -19.15
N THR A 54 -16.30 -9.81 -19.00
CA THR A 54 -16.78 -8.77 -18.09
C THR A 54 -18.20 -8.35 -18.47
N ARG A 55 -19.15 -8.54 -17.56
CA ARG A 55 -20.47 -7.92 -17.66
C ARG A 55 -20.42 -6.55 -17.00
N PHE A 56 -20.21 -5.51 -17.79
CA PHE A 56 -20.19 -4.13 -17.30
C PHE A 56 -21.58 -3.68 -16.81
N PRO A 57 -21.65 -2.85 -15.75
CA PRO A 57 -22.89 -2.22 -15.33
C PRO A 57 -23.34 -1.15 -16.34
N ASP A 58 -24.57 -0.66 -16.19
CA ASP A 58 -25.02 0.60 -16.76
C ASP A 58 -24.44 1.80 -15.98
N GLN A 59 -24.51 2.98 -16.57
CA GLN A 59 -24.16 4.25 -15.93
C GLN A 59 -25.05 5.35 -16.49
N LEU A 60 -25.42 6.31 -15.64
CA LEU A 60 -26.14 7.51 -16.06
C LEU A 60 -25.28 8.36 -17.01
N ASP A 61 -25.91 8.99 -18.00
CA ASP A 61 -25.20 9.86 -18.93
C ASP A 61 -24.63 11.09 -18.21
N ASN A 62 -23.41 11.50 -18.61
CA ASN A 62 -22.75 12.74 -18.19
C ASN A 62 -22.51 12.92 -16.68
N VAL A 63 -22.45 11.83 -15.89
CA VAL A 63 -22.13 11.90 -14.44
C VAL A 63 -20.63 11.80 -14.12
N GLY A 64 -19.80 11.43 -15.11
CA GLY A 64 -18.36 11.24 -14.92
C GLY A 64 -18.05 10.35 -13.71
N TRP A 65 -17.15 10.83 -12.83
CA TRP A 65 -16.73 10.14 -11.61
C TRP A 65 -17.62 10.37 -10.39
N ALA A 66 -18.70 11.16 -10.51
CA ALA A 66 -19.50 11.57 -9.35
C ALA A 66 -20.19 10.39 -8.62
N TYR A 67 -20.36 9.24 -9.29
CA TYR A 67 -20.96 8.03 -8.76
C TYR A 67 -19.92 6.90 -8.53
N GLY A 68 -18.64 7.21 -8.61
CA GLY A 68 -17.53 6.27 -8.49
C GLY A 68 -16.76 6.10 -9.80
N ALA A 69 -16.17 4.91 -10.01
CA ALA A 69 -15.33 4.65 -11.17
C ALA A 69 -16.10 4.81 -12.50
N ASP A 70 -15.72 5.80 -13.30
CA ASP A 70 -16.41 6.11 -14.56
C ASP A 70 -16.23 4.97 -15.57
N ILE A 71 -17.35 4.43 -16.09
CA ILE A 71 -17.37 3.38 -17.11
C ILE A 71 -16.64 3.78 -18.39
N THR A 72 -16.64 5.08 -18.72
CA THR A 72 -15.93 5.59 -19.89
C THR A 72 -14.41 5.48 -19.74
N TYR A 73 -13.91 5.36 -18.50
CA TYR A 73 -12.51 5.08 -18.20
C TYR A 73 -12.26 3.59 -17.94
N VAL A 74 -13.08 2.94 -17.10
CA VAL A 74 -12.88 1.55 -16.68
C VAL A 74 -12.96 0.59 -17.86
N ARG A 75 -13.87 0.79 -18.81
CA ARG A 75 -14.00 -0.10 -19.97
C ARG A 75 -12.75 -0.08 -20.86
N PRO A 76 -12.25 1.09 -21.33
CA PRO A 76 -10.96 1.15 -22.04
C PRO A 76 -9.77 0.62 -21.22
N LEU A 77 -9.75 0.83 -19.90
CA LEU A 77 -8.70 0.29 -19.04
C LEU A 77 -8.73 -1.25 -19.03
N VAL A 78 -9.91 -1.87 -18.90
CA VAL A 78 -10.09 -3.33 -18.96
C VAL A 78 -9.69 -3.89 -20.32
N GLU A 79 -10.04 -3.21 -21.40
CA GLU A 79 -9.62 -3.58 -22.77
C GLU A 79 -8.09 -3.52 -22.91
N TYR A 80 -7.46 -2.44 -22.44
CA TYR A 80 -6.01 -2.33 -22.40
C TYR A 80 -5.38 -3.44 -21.55
N TRP A 81 -5.95 -3.75 -20.38
CA TRP A 81 -5.45 -4.78 -19.49
C TRP A 81 -5.49 -6.17 -20.13
N ARG A 82 -6.55 -6.47 -20.88
CA ARG A 82 -6.72 -7.74 -21.61
C ARG A 82 -5.73 -7.87 -22.76
N ASP A 83 -5.61 -6.83 -23.58
CA ASP A 83 -5.03 -6.94 -24.91
C ASP A 83 -3.61 -6.38 -25.04
N ARG A 84 -3.24 -5.41 -24.20
CA ARG A 84 -2.02 -4.60 -24.38
C ARG A 84 -1.08 -4.59 -23.19
N PHE A 85 -1.61 -4.69 -21.97
CA PHE A 85 -0.80 -4.74 -20.75
C PHE A 85 0.10 -5.99 -20.74
N ASP A 86 1.40 -5.79 -20.60
CA ASP A 86 2.39 -6.86 -20.49
C ASP A 86 2.82 -7.06 -19.03
N TRP A 87 2.14 -7.96 -18.32
CA TRP A 87 2.54 -8.34 -16.96
C TRP A 87 3.99 -8.82 -16.90
N ARG A 88 4.49 -9.54 -17.91
CA ARG A 88 5.86 -10.07 -17.88
C ARG A 88 6.89 -8.94 -17.94
N ALA A 89 6.60 -7.83 -18.61
CA ALA A 89 7.44 -6.64 -18.54
C ALA A 89 7.46 -6.03 -17.13
N GLN A 90 6.31 -5.91 -16.48
CA GLN A 90 6.23 -5.35 -15.12
C GLN A 90 6.87 -6.28 -14.09
N GLU A 91 6.68 -7.58 -14.22
CA GLU A 91 7.32 -8.61 -13.40
C GLU A 91 8.84 -8.58 -13.54
N ARG A 92 9.37 -8.39 -14.75
CA ARG A 92 10.82 -8.19 -14.96
C ARG A 92 11.33 -6.96 -14.23
N ARG A 93 10.65 -5.81 -14.38
CA ARG A 93 11.00 -4.55 -13.70
C ARG A 93 10.99 -4.69 -12.17
N LEU A 94 9.97 -5.31 -11.60
CA LEU A 94 9.90 -5.53 -10.15
C LEU A 94 11.03 -6.47 -9.67
N ASN A 95 11.41 -7.45 -10.49
CA ASN A 95 12.53 -8.36 -10.22
C ASN A 95 13.92 -7.75 -10.49
N GLU A 96 14.02 -6.48 -10.91
CA GLU A 96 15.30 -5.75 -10.90
C GLU A 96 15.73 -5.39 -9.48
N PHE A 97 14.79 -5.37 -8.52
CA PHE A 97 15.09 -5.16 -7.11
C PHE A 97 15.39 -6.48 -6.39
N ASP A 98 16.32 -6.41 -5.45
CA ASP A 98 16.65 -7.52 -4.55
C ASP A 98 15.46 -7.79 -3.62
N GLN A 99 14.75 -8.89 -3.84
CA GLN A 99 13.58 -9.29 -3.06
C GLN A 99 13.90 -10.49 -2.16
N SER A 100 13.22 -10.55 -1.03
CA SER A 100 13.41 -11.62 -0.05
C SER A 100 12.12 -11.95 0.69
N THR A 101 12.09 -13.14 1.28
CA THR A 101 11.08 -13.51 2.27
C THR A 101 11.73 -14.03 3.55
N THR A 102 11.02 -13.92 4.66
CA THR A 102 11.39 -14.53 5.95
C THR A 102 10.11 -14.80 6.76
N THR A 103 10.15 -15.69 7.73
CA THR A 103 8.97 -15.97 8.59
C THR A 103 9.06 -15.16 9.89
N ILE A 104 8.10 -14.27 10.17
CA ILE A 104 8.04 -13.55 11.46
C ILE A 104 6.72 -13.89 12.12
N ASP A 105 6.76 -14.33 13.38
CA ASP A 105 5.60 -14.75 14.16
C ASP A 105 4.70 -15.74 13.41
N GLY A 106 5.32 -16.69 12.70
CA GLY A 106 4.62 -17.72 11.92
C GLY A 106 4.05 -17.26 10.57
N LEU A 107 4.25 -16.01 10.16
CA LEU A 107 3.80 -15.49 8.86
C LEU A 107 4.97 -15.24 7.91
N ARG A 108 4.91 -15.74 6.67
CA ARG A 108 5.92 -15.42 5.65
C ARG A 108 5.75 -13.97 5.16
N ILE A 109 6.73 -13.13 5.48
CA ILE A 109 6.80 -11.71 5.11
C ILE A 109 7.63 -11.57 3.84
N HIS A 110 7.11 -10.84 2.85
CA HIS A 110 7.83 -10.41 1.66
C HIS A 110 8.30 -8.96 1.80
N PHE A 111 9.51 -8.69 1.32
CA PHE A 111 10.08 -7.36 1.26
C PHE A 111 11.12 -7.26 0.14
N ILE A 112 11.29 -6.05 -0.39
CA ILE A 112 12.49 -5.65 -1.14
C ILE A 112 13.55 -5.27 -0.11
N HIS A 113 14.79 -5.74 -0.29
CA HIS A 113 15.96 -5.33 0.47
C HIS A 113 17.06 -4.87 -0.50
N GLN A 114 16.90 -3.65 -1.00
CA GLN A 114 17.87 -3.07 -1.93
C GLN A 114 19.01 -2.39 -1.15
N LYS A 115 20.19 -3.01 -1.17
CA LYS A 115 21.38 -2.41 -0.57
C LYS A 115 21.92 -1.29 -1.46
N SER A 116 22.39 -0.23 -0.82
CA SER A 116 23.12 0.84 -1.50
C SER A 116 24.52 0.36 -1.90
N PRO A 117 25.05 0.78 -3.07
CA PRO A 117 26.47 0.63 -3.36
C PRO A 117 27.36 1.58 -2.54
N VAL A 118 26.78 2.59 -1.87
CA VAL A 118 27.52 3.55 -1.02
C VAL A 118 27.75 2.93 0.37
N PRO A 119 29.02 2.79 0.82
CA PRO A 119 29.33 2.30 2.16
C PRO A 119 28.69 3.17 3.25
N GLY A 120 28.13 2.53 4.28
CA GLY A 120 27.52 3.24 5.41
C GLY A 120 26.17 3.89 5.12
N ALA A 121 25.53 3.57 3.99
CA ALA A 121 24.17 4.04 3.70
C ALA A 121 23.18 3.70 4.83
N MET A 122 22.41 4.70 5.25
CA MET A 122 21.46 4.57 6.35
C MET A 122 20.32 3.60 5.98
N PRO A 123 19.94 2.66 6.84
CA PRO A 123 18.78 1.80 6.58
C PRO A 123 17.48 2.62 6.63
N LEU A 124 16.57 2.39 5.68
CA LEU A 124 15.27 3.04 5.57
C LEU A 124 14.18 2.03 5.25
N ALA A 125 13.21 1.89 6.15
CA ALA A 125 12.03 1.08 5.90
C ALA A 125 10.95 1.92 5.19
N LEU A 126 10.48 1.44 4.04
CA LEU A 126 9.36 2.01 3.29
C LEU A 126 8.12 1.14 3.49
N THR A 127 7.03 1.75 3.92
CA THR A 127 5.76 1.04 4.16
C THR A 127 4.65 1.66 3.33
N HIS A 128 4.02 0.86 2.47
CA HIS A 128 2.88 1.29 1.65
C HIS A 128 1.57 1.23 2.44
N GLY A 129 0.48 1.68 1.81
CA GLY A 129 -0.87 1.61 2.36
C GLY A 129 -1.84 0.76 1.54
N TRP A 130 -3.13 1.10 1.62
CA TRP A 130 -4.20 0.55 0.80
C TRP A 130 -4.82 1.66 -0.05
N PRO A 131 -5.15 1.44 -1.34
CA PRO A 131 -5.02 0.21 -2.12
C PRO A 131 -3.64 0.06 -2.77
N GLY A 132 -2.59 0.46 -2.05
CA GLY A 132 -1.21 0.47 -2.47
C GLY A 132 -0.47 -0.88 -2.46
N SER A 133 0.78 -0.86 -2.91
CA SER A 133 1.71 -2.01 -2.84
C SER A 133 3.16 -1.55 -2.96
N ILE A 134 4.11 -2.49 -2.83
CA ILE A 134 5.54 -2.20 -3.05
C ILE A 134 5.86 -1.65 -4.45
N ALA A 135 4.95 -1.80 -5.42
CA ALA A 135 5.12 -1.24 -6.75
C ALA A 135 5.12 0.30 -6.77
N GLU A 136 4.54 0.95 -5.75
CA GLU A 136 4.58 2.42 -5.61
C GLU A 136 6.01 2.95 -5.51
N PHE A 137 6.92 2.15 -4.96
CA PHE A 137 8.27 2.59 -4.66
C PHE A 137 9.25 2.43 -5.83
N HIS A 138 8.82 1.87 -6.96
CA HIS A 138 9.72 1.56 -8.08
C HIS A 138 10.47 2.79 -8.62
N LYS A 139 9.87 3.98 -8.53
CA LYS A 139 10.49 5.26 -8.94
C LYS A 139 11.48 5.82 -7.90
N ILE A 140 11.40 5.42 -6.64
CA ILE A 140 12.19 6.02 -5.55
C ILE A 140 13.30 5.11 -5.01
N ILE A 141 13.19 3.79 -5.15
CA ILE A 141 14.22 2.85 -4.63
C ILE A 141 15.59 3.13 -5.26
N GLY A 142 15.66 3.24 -6.58
CA GLY A 142 16.91 3.52 -7.30
C GLY A 142 17.58 4.81 -6.83
N PRO A 143 16.89 5.96 -6.91
CA PRO A 143 17.43 7.23 -6.40
C PRO A 143 17.81 7.19 -4.91
N LEU A 144 17.01 6.57 -4.04
CA LEU A 144 17.35 6.50 -2.61
C LEU A 144 18.57 5.62 -2.33
N THR A 145 18.77 4.55 -3.09
CA THR A 145 19.87 3.60 -2.87
C THR A 145 21.17 4.03 -3.55
N ASP A 146 21.11 4.57 -4.77
CA ASP A 146 22.30 5.02 -5.53
C ASP A 146 22.15 6.50 -5.93
N PRO A 147 22.16 7.45 -4.97
CA PRO A 147 21.92 8.85 -5.27
C PRO A 147 22.90 9.42 -6.30
N VAL A 148 24.16 8.96 -6.33
CA VAL A 148 25.19 9.45 -7.25
C VAL A 148 24.80 9.20 -8.70
N LYS A 149 24.30 7.99 -9.02
CA LYS A 149 23.80 7.65 -10.36
C LYS A 149 22.63 8.52 -10.81
N TYR A 150 21.88 9.08 -9.86
CA TYR A 150 20.71 9.94 -10.11
C TYR A 150 20.98 11.43 -9.80
N GLY A 151 22.25 11.87 -9.79
CA GLY A 151 22.62 13.28 -9.63
C GLY A 151 22.50 13.85 -8.21
N GLY A 152 22.31 13.00 -7.21
CA GLY A 152 22.36 13.33 -5.78
C GLY A 152 23.75 13.10 -5.15
N ARG A 153 23.83 13.23 -3.83
CA ARG A 153 25.06 13.05 -3.06
C ARG A 153 25.17 11.65 -2.44
N ALA A 154 26.38 11.11 -2.34
CA ALA A 154 26.61 9.80 -1.75
C ALA A 154 26.13 9.72 -0.29
N GLU A 155 26.33 10.80 0.48
CA GLU A 155 25.93 10.88 1.89
C GLU A 155 24.40 10.76 2.10
N ASP A 156 23.62 11.02 1.06
CA ASP A 156 22.15 10.94 1.06
C ASP A 156 21.64 9.50 0.74
N ALA A 157 22.53 8.51 0.60
CA ALA A 157 22.19 7.14 0.21
C ALA A 157 21.54 6.33 1.35
N PHE A 158 20.61 5.44 1.00
CA PHE A 158 19.92 4.54 1.94
C PHE A 158 20.05 3.07 1.53
N ASN A 159 20.11 2.17 2.52
CA ASN A 159 19.72 0.78 2.30
C ASN A 159 18.20 0.70 2.43
N VAL A 160 17.49 0.37 1.36
CA VAL A 160 16.03 0.43 1.34
C VAL A 160 15.42 -0.93 1.65
N VAL A 161 14.49 -0.96 2.61
CA VAL A 161 13.66 -2.12 2.93
C VAL A 161 12.20 -1.77 2.65
N ALA A 162 11.64 -2.21 1.52
CA ALA A 162 10.23 -1.94 1.19
C ALA A 162 9.37 -3.17 1.49
N ILE A 163 8.48 -3.06 2.48
CA ILE A 163 7.72 -4.20 3.02
C ILE A 163 6.37 -4.34 2.30
N SER A 164 6.01 -5.57 1.90
CA SER A 164 4.60 -5.90 1.62
C SER A 164 3.89 -6.20 2.92
N LEU A 165 2.87 -5.41 3.27
CA LEU A 165 2.16 -5.57 4.55
C LEU A 165 1.53 -6.97 4.71
N PRO A 166 1.38 -7.48 5.95
CA PRO A 166 0.61 -8.71 6.21
C PRO A 166 -0.76 -8.73 5.54
N GLY A 167 -0.98 -9.69 4.65
CA GLY A 167 -2.22 -9.80 3.86
C GLY A 167 -2.23 -9.01 2.55
N PHE A 168 -1.12 -8.38 2.16
CA PHE A 168 -0.97 -7.60 0.94
C PHE A 168 0.10 -8.20 0.01
N GLY A 169 -0.17 -8.14 -1.29
CA GLY A 169 0.78 -8.52 -2.33
C GLY A 169 1.41 -9.89 -2.07
N PHE A 170 2.74 -9.94 -2.03
CA PHE A 170 3.49 -11.20 -1.94
C PHE A 170 3.73 -11.71 -0.51
N THR A 171 3.33 -10.95 0.51
CA THR A 171 3.31 -11.41 1.90
C THR A 171 2.16 -12.39 2.08
N GLU A 172 2.39 -13.44 2.86
CA GLU A 172 1.37 -14.45 3.15
C GLU A 172 0.11 -13.82 3.75
N ARG A 173 -1.05 -14.38 3.39
CA ARG A 173 -2.34 -13.95 3.92
C ARG A 173 -2.51 -14.51 5.34
N PRO A 174 -2.71 -13.66 6.35
CA PRO A 174 -3.03 -14.12 7.69
C PRO A 174 -4.21 -15.10 7.73
N LYS A 175 -4.02 -16.20 8.47
CA LYS A 175 -5.05 -17.20 8.77
C LYS A 175 -5.76 -16.91 10.10
N ASP A 176 -5.08 -16.21 11.00
CA ASP A 176 -5.59 -15.82 12.31
C ASP A 176 -6.03 -14.34 12.35
N ARG A 177 -6.85 -14.01 13.35
CA ARG A 177 -7.26 -12.63 13.66
C ARG A 177 -6.10 -11.83 14.30
N GLY A 178 -6.29 -10.53 14.48
CA GLY A 178 -5.38 -9.67 15.24
C GLY A 178 -4.21 -9.09 14.45
N TYR A 179 -4.23 -9.17 13.11
CA TYR A 179 -3.27 -8.45 12.26
C TYR A 179 -3.67 -6.99 12.10
N SER A 180 -3.67 -6.28 13.23
CA SER A 180 -3.90 -4.83 13.34
C SER A 180 -2.63 -4.04 12.98
N PRO A 181 -2.72 -2.71 12.81
CA PRO A 181 -1.55 -1.87 12.58
C PRO A 181 -0.45 -2.05 13.64
N GLU A 182 -0.82 -2.32 14.90
CA GLU A 182 0.11 -2.56 16.00
C GLU A 182 0.93 -3.83 15.82
N LYS A 183 0.29 -4.92 15.37
CA LYS A 183 0.97 -6.19 15.08
C LYS A 183 1.86 -6.05 13.85
N MET A 184 1.41 -5.31 12.83
CA MET A 184 2.23 -5.02 11.65
C MET A 184 3.47 -4.20 12.01
N ALA A 185 3.37 -3.24 12.94
CA ALA A 185 4.51 -2.49 13.45
C ALA A 185 5.53 -3.41 14.17
N ASP A 186 5.06 -4.36 14.99
CA ASP A 186 5.94 -5.32 15.65
C ASP A 186 6.68 -6.20 14.64
N ILE A 187 6.00 -6.61 13.55
CA ILE A 187 6.61 -7.36 12.45
C ILE A 187 7.70 -6.55 11.75
N ILE A 188 7.46 -5.25 11.48
CA ILE A 188 8.46 -4.38 10.83
C ILE A 188 9.69 -4.19 11.73
N ALA A 189 9.50 -3.93 13.02
CA ALA A 189 10.62 -3.80 13.97
C ALA A 189 11.46 -5.09 14.03
N LYS A 190 10.79 -6.26 14.12
CA LYS A 190 11.46 -7.57 14.08
C LYS A 190 12.19 -7.82 12.77
N LEU A 191 11.62 -7.40 11.63
CA LEU A 191 12.28 -7.52 10.33
C LEU A 191 13.56 -6.67 10.29
N MET A 192 13.49 -5.41 10.71
CA MET A 192 14.66 -4.52 10.74
C MET A 192 15.77 -5.07 11.65
N ALA A 193 15.39 -5.58 12.84
CA ALA A 193 16.34 -6.23 13.74
C ALA A 193 16.95 -7.50 13.12
N ARG A 194 16.16 -8.33 12.43
CA ARG A 194 16.63 -9.55 11.76
C ARG A 194 17.59 -9.24 10.60
N LEU A 195 17.43 -8.10 9.94
CA LEU A 195 18.35 -7.59 8.93
C LEU A 195 19.64 -6.98 9.53
N GLY A 196 19.75 -6.94 10.87
CA GLY A 196 20.91 -6.41 11.59
C GLY A 196 20.90 -4.89 11.72
N TYR A 197 19.79 -4.22 11.44
CA TYR A 197 19.69 -2.77 11.53
C TYR A 197 19.34 -2.32 12.94
N THR A 198 20.36 -1.84 13.67
CA THR A 198 20.23 -1.30 15.03
C THR A 198 19.89 0.20 15.05
N ARG A 199 19.98 0.88 13.91
CA ARG A 199 19.59 2.28 13.75
C ARG A 199 19.05 2.49 12.34
N TYR A 200 17.78 2.88 12.20
CA TYR A 200 17.12 2.97 10.89
C TYR A 200 16.08 4.10 10.81
N GLY A 201 15.83 4.58 9.60
CA GLY A 201 14.75 5.52 9.31
C GLY A 201 13.45 4.79 8.96
N LEU A 202 12.33 5.47 9.15
CA LEU A 202 11.02 5.04 8.71
C LEU A 202 10.45 6.04 7.70
N GLN A 203 9.80 5.54 6.66
CA GLN A 203 9.04 6.33 5.70
C GLN A 203 7.70 5.66 5.39
N GLY A 204 6.61 6.42 5.39
CA GLY A 204 5.31 5.88 5.00
C GLY A 204 4.22 6.93 4.75
N GLY A 205 3.28 6.54 3.89
CA GLY A 205 1.99 7.19 3.66
C GLY A 205 0.84 6.25 4.05
N ASP A 206 -0.39 6.76 4.15
CA ASP A 206 -1.61 5.97 4.46
C ASP A 206 -1.42 5.04 5.69
N TRP A 207 -1.81 3.76 5.61
CA TRP A 207 -1.52 2.76 6.64
C TRP A 207 -0.04 2.63 6.94
N GLY A 208 0.83 2.77 5.95
CA GLY A 208 2.27 2.75 6.15
C GLY A 208 2.76 3.88 7.03
N GLY A 209 2.15 5.07 6.96
CA GLY A 209 2.41 6.19 7.86
C GLY A 209 1.91 5.93 9.29
N ILE A 210 0.71 5.34 9.42
CA ILE A 210 0.15 4.93 10.72
C ILE A 210 1.01 3.85 11.38
N ILE A 211 1.40 2.82 10.63
CA ILE A 211 2.21 1.71 11.12
C ILE A 211 3.62 2.21 11.47
N SER A 212 4.24 3.04 10.62
CA SER A 212 5.56 3.65 10.90
C SER A 212 5.52 4.53 12.15
N ARG A 213 4.46 5.30 12.38
CA ARG A 213 4.25 6.00 13.66
C ARG A 213 4.26 5.03 14.84
N ILE A 214 3.58 3.88 14.72
CA ILE A 214 3.52 2.90 15.82
C ILE A 214 4.88 2.25 16.05
N VAL A 215 5.66 1.95 15.01
CA VAL A 215 7.06 1.50 15.15
C VAL A 215 7.87 2.55 15.91
N ALA A 216 7.76 3.83 15.54
CA ALA A 216 8.46 4.91 16.22
C ALA A 216 8.07 5.10 17.71
N LEU A 217 6.85 4.71 18.10
CA LEU A 217 6.42 4.70 19.50
C LEU A 217 6.96 3.49 20.27
N LYS A 218 6.97 2.31 19.64
CA LYS A 218 7.31 1.04 20.29
C LYS A 218 8.82 0.76 20.28
N ASP A 219 9.55 1.28 19.30
CA ASP A 219 10.97 1.02 19.07
C ASP A 219 11.84 2.31 18.98
N PRO A 220 11.63 3.31 19.87
CA PRO A 220 12.25 4.63 19.72
C PRO A 220 13.79 4.61 19.83
N SER A 221 14.38 3.58 20.45
CA SER A 221 15.84 3.45 20.58
C SER A 221 16.53 3.16 19.25
N HIS A 222 15.89 2.37 18.38
CA HIS A 222 16.46 1.98 17.09
C HIS A 222 15.98 2.86 15.93
N VAL A 223 14.86 3.58 16.10
CA VAL A 223 14.38 4.53 15.08
C VAL A 223 15.15 5.85 15.14
N ALA A 224 15.86 6.16 14.07
CA ALA A 224 16.61 7.41 13.92
C ALA A 224 15.72 8.59 13.56
N GLY A 225 14.68 8.37 12.76
CA GLY A 225 13.74 9.40 12.33
C GLY A 225 12.55 8.82 11.58
N LEU A 226 11.44 9.55 11.63
CA LEU A 226 10.17 9.22 11.00
C LEU A 226 9.82 10.25 9.94
N HIS A 227 9.77 9.84 8.67
CA HIS A 227 9.30 10.68 7.56
C HIS A 227 7.90 10.25 7.14
N LEU A 228 6.96 11.19 7.11
CA LEU A 228 5.56 10.93 6.75
C LEU A 228 5.16 11.80 5.56
N ASN A 229 4.53 11.18 4.56
CA ASN A 229 3.77 11.89 3.52
C ASN A 229 2.25 11.78 3.72
N PHE A 230 1.82 11.15 4.82
CA PHE A 230 0.45 11.13 5.34
C PHE A 230 0.53 11.41 6.84
N CYS A 231 0.35 12.68 7.21
CA CYS A 231 0.49 13.11 8.60
C CYS A 231 -0.86 13.10 9.32
N THR A 232 -0.90 12.53 10.51
CA THR A 232 -2.11 12.51 11.36
C THR A 232 -1.93 13.45 12.54
N GLY A 233 -2.92 14.27 12.88
CA GLY A 233 -2.87 15.15 14.05
C GLY A 233 -3.75 14.66 15.20
N ALA A 234 -3.53 15.16 16.41
CA ALA A 234 -4.52 15.14 17.49
C ALA A 234 -4.73 16.57 18.00
N ALA A 235 -6.00 16.93 18.22
CA ALA A 235 -6.34 18.13 18.95
C ALA A 235 -5.64 18.17 20.32
N ALA A 236 -5.51 19.38 20.86
CA ALA A 236 -4.97 19.53 22.21
C ALA A 236 -5.85 18.75 23.21
N PRO A 237 -5.27 18.21 24.30
CA PRO A 237 -6.04 17.50 25.32
C PRO A 237 -7.09 18.37 26.03
N ASP A 238 -6.96 19.70 25.98
CA ASP A 238 -7.96 20.63 26.53
C ASP A 238 -9.24 20.60 25.68
N PRO A 239 -10.32 19.97 26.17
CA PRO A 239 -11.56 19.81 25.40
C PRO A 239 -12.32 21.13 25.26
N ALA A 240 -12.03 22.14 26.09
CA ALA A 240 -12.72 23.43 26.04
C ALA A 240 -12.27 24.28 24.85
N ASN A 241 -11.03 24.10 24.39
CA ASN A 241 -10.50 24.80 23.21
C ASN A 241 -9.52 23.93 22.39
N PRO A 242 -9.99 22.88 21.71
CA PRO A 242 -9.15 21.94 20.95
C PRO A 242 -8.38 22.61 19.79
N ASN A 243 -8.80 23.80 19.38
CA ASN A 243 -8.25 24.58 18.29
C ASN A 243 -7.44 25.80 18.78
N ALA A 244 -7.16 25.91 20.08
CA ALA A 244 -6.43 27.04 20.65
C ALA A 244 -5.10 27.27 19.91
N GLY A 245 -4.93 28.45 19.30
CA GLY A 245 -3.73 28.83 18.58
C GLY A 245 -3.48 28.06 17.28
N VAL A 246 -4.51 27.39 16.73
CA VAL A 246 -4.50 26.92 15.34
C VAL A 246 -4.88 28.08 14.43
N PRO A 247 -4.12 28.38 13.35
CA PRO A 247 -4.50 29.41 12.40
C PRO A 247 -5.82 29.09 11.68
N ASP A 248 -6.67 30.09 11.47
CA ASP A 248 -7.96 29.93 10.76
C ASP A 248 -7.80 29.33 9.37
N ALA A 249 -6.72 29.68 8.66
CA ALA A 249 -6.42 29.12 7.34
C ALA A 249 -6.17 27.60 7.38
N GLU A 250 -5.51 27.09 8.43
CA GLU A 250 -5.27 25.64 8.59
C GLU A 250 -6.55 24.91 8.98
N LEU A 251 -7.39 25.51 9.82
CA LEU A 251 -8.71 24.96 10.15
C LEU A 251 -9.62 24.90 8.92
N LYS A 252 -9.65 25.98 8.14
CA LYS A 252 -10.42 26.04 6.90
C LYS A 252 -9.96 24.98 5.90
N LEU A 253 -8.65 24.83 5.69
CA LEU A 253 -8.09 23.78 4.84
C LEU A 253 -8.48 22.37 5.32
N MET A 254 -8.40 22.12 6.63
CA MET A 254 -8.84 20.84 7.21
C MET A 254 -10.34 20.59 6.96
N GLN A 255 -11.18 21.61 7.12
CA GLN A 255 -12.62 21.51 6.87
C GLN A 255 -12.92 21.26 5.39
N GLU A 256 -12.26 21.96 4.46
CA GLU A 256 -12.38 21.76 3.02
C GLU A 256 -11.97 20.34 2.61
N THR A 257 -10.84 19.83 3.15
CA THR A 257 -10.41 18.45 2.93
C THR A 257 -11.42 17.45 3.50
N ASN A 258 -11.96 17.69 4.69
CA ASN A 258 -12.98 16.81 5.29
C ASN A 258 -14.28 16.78 4.46
N ALA A 259 -14.74 17.94 3.98
CA ALA A 259 -15.92 18.03 3.12
C ALA A 259 -15.70 17.32 1.78
N ARG A 260 -14.53 17.50 1.14
CA ARG A 260 -14.16 16.76 -0.08
C ARG A 260 -14.16 15.25 0.14
N MET A 261 -13.67 14.80 1.30
CA MET A 261 -13.55 13.37 1.61
C MET A 261 -14.81 12.75 2.23
N GLU A 262 -15.88 13.51 2.47
CA GLU A 262 -17.08 13.03 3.16
C GLU A 262 -17.70 11.82 2.43
N ASN A 263 -17.87 11.94 1.11
CA ASN A 263 -18.44 10.89 0.26
C ASN A 263 -17.42 9.82 -0.18
N GLU A 264 -16.14 10.00 0.14
CA GLU A 264 -15.05 9.13 -0.31
C GLU A 264 -14.67 8.02 0.67
N ARG A 265 -15.35 7.95 1.83
CA ARG A 265 -15.00 7.07 2.97
C ARG A 265 -15.81 5.78 3.05
N ALA A 266 -16.78 5.56 2.17
CA ALA A 266 -17.66 4.37 2.20
C ALA A 266 -16.87 3.06 2.09
N TYR A 267 -15.80 3.04 1.29
CA TYR A 267 -14.92 1.88 1.16
C TYR A 267 -14.35 1.42 2.53
N GLN A 268 -13.96 2.36 3.40
CA GLN A 268 -13.43 2.06 4.75
C GLN A 268 -14.52 1.47 5.65
N GLN A 269 -15.77 1.86 5.44
CA GLN A 269 -16.90 1.36 6.23
C GLN A 269 -17.17 -0.11 5.91
N ILE A 270 -17.26 -0.46 4.63
CA ILE A 270 -17.49 -1.86 4.23
C ILE A 270 -16.29 -2.74 4.58
N GLN A 271 -15.06 -2.26 4.34
CA GLN A 271 -13.83 -2.99 4.69
C GLN A 271 -13.66 -3.15 6.20
N GLY A 272 -14.06 -2.15 6.98
CA GLY A 272 -13.99 -2.17 8.44
C GLY A 272 -15.04 -3.03 9.14
N THR A 273 -16.08 -3.48 8.43
CA THR A 273 -17.22 -4.18 9.06
C THR A 273 -17.50 -5.56 8.48
N LYS A 274 -17.38 -5.72 7.15
CA LYS A 274 -17.69 -6.95 6.41
C LYS A 274 -16.66 -7.20 5.29
N PRO A 275 -15.34 -7.21 5.58
CA PRO A 275 -14.30 -7.36 4.55
C PRO A 275 -14.43 -8.67 3.76
N GLN A 276 -14.88 -9.74 4.41
CA GLN A 276 -15.07 -11.04 3.73
C GLN A 276 -16.19 -10.98 2.68
N THR A 277 -17.29 -10.26 2.95
CA THR A 277 -18.41 -10.10 2.01
C THR A 277 -17.96 -9.34 0.76
N LEU A 278 -17.26 -8.21 0.95
CA LEU A 278 -16.67 -7.44 -0.14
C LEU A 278 -15.66 -8.28 -0.95
N GLY A 279 -14.86 -9.07 -0.24
CA GLY A 279 -13.80 -9.89 -0.82
C GLY A 279 -14.27 -10.88 -1.89
N TYR A 280 -15.50 -11.42 -1.81
CA TYR A 280 -16.00 -12.33 -2.84
C TYR A 280 -16.07 -11.66 -4.22
N GLY A 281 -16.66 -10.46 -4.30
CA GLY A 281 -16.76 -9.72 -5.55
C GLY A 281 -15.41 -9.27 -6.09
N LEU A 282 -14.55 -8.74 -5.22
CA LEU A 282 -13.22 -8.25 -5.61
C LEU A 282 -12.24 -9.37 -5.99
N THR A 283 -12.46 -10.60 -5.49
CA THR A 283 -11.59 -11.75 -5.81
C THR A 283 -12.06 -12.48 -7.07
N ASP A 284 -13.36 -12.44 -7.40
CA ASP A 284 -13.90 -13.13 -8.58
C ASP A 284 -13.84 -12.27 -9.85
N SER A 285 -14.02 -10.95 -9.72
CA SER A 285 -14.11 -10.04 -10.85
C SER A 285 -12.88 -9.13 -10.96
N PRO A 286 -11.97 -9.34 -11.93
CA PRO A 286 -10.82 -8.46 -12.12
C PRO A 286 -11.25 -7.05 -12.56
N ALA A 287 -12.31 -6.91 -13.36
CA ALA A 287 -12.85 -5.60 -13.71
C ALA A 287 -13.43 -4.86 -12.48
N GLY A 288 -14.12 -5.59 -11.59
CA GLY A 288 -14.59 -5.05 -10.31
C GLY A 288 -13.45 -4.63 -9.40
N LEU A 289 -12.38 -5.44 -9.31
CA LEU A 289 -11.16 -5.10 -8.58
C LEU A 289 -10.47 -3.85 -9.15
N ALA A 290 -10.33 -3.76 -10.46
CA ALA A 290 -9.76 -2.59 -11.12
C ALA A 290 -10.57 -1.34 -10.79
N ALA A 291 -11.89 -1.36 -10.99
CA ALA A 291 -12.76 -0.24 -10.66
C ALA A 291 -12.63 0.20 -9.19
N TRP A 292 -12.61 -0.75 -8.25
CA TRP A 292 -12.49 -0.49 -6.82
C TRP A 292 -11.18 0.20 -6.43
N ILE A 293 -10.08 -0.14 -7.10
CA ILE A 293 -8.75 0.41 -6.80
C ILE A 293 -8.52 1.73 -7.54
N VAL A 294 -8.79 1.79 -8.86
CA VAL A 294 -8.44 2.96 -9.69
C VAL A 294 -9.28 4.19 -9.36
N GLU A 295 -10.48 4.01 -8.83
CA GLU A 295 -11.26 5.13 -8.30
C GLU A 295 -10.50 5.88 -7.20
N LYS A 296 -9.71 5.19 -6.37
CA LYS A 296 -8.89 5.83 -5.33
C LYS A 296 -7.69 6.57 -5.90
N PHE A 297 -7.09 6.06 -6.98
CA PHE A 297 -6.08 6.80 -7.74
C PHE A 297 -6.64 8.04 -8.44
N HIS A 298 -7.94 8.08 -8.73
CA HIS A 298 -8.59 9.29 -9.23
C HIS A 298 -8.92 10.26 -8.09
N ALA A 299 -9.65 9.80 -7.08
CA ALA A 299 -10.20 10.65 -6.02
C ALA A 299 -9.14 11.24 -5.07
N TRP A 300 -8.02 10.54 -4.86
CA TRP A 300 -7.02 10.92 -3.86
C TRP A 300 -5.78 11.63 -4.44
N CYS A 301 -5.74 11.81 -5.76
CA CYS A 301 -4.55 12.29 -6.45
C CYS A 301 -4.75 13.66 -7.10
N ASP A 302 -3.63 14.30 -7.43
CA ASP A 302 -3.62 15.59 -8.10
C ASP A 302 -3.67 15.43 -9.63
N CYS A 303 -4.72 14.75 -10.12
CA CYS A 303 -4.92 14.42 -11.54
C CYS A 303 -6.15 15.09 -12.20
N GLY A 304 -7.00 15.75 -11.42
CA GLY A 304 -8.31 16.20 -11.90
C GLY A 304 -9.09 15.03 -12.51
N ASP A 305 -9.86 15.28 -13.58
CA ASP A 305 -10.64 14.24 -14.28
C ASP A 305 -9.80 13.36 -15.22
N ASN A 306 -8.48 13.60 -15.30
CA ASN A 306 -7.57 12.83 -16.14
C ASN A 306 -6.50 12.13 -15.30
N ILE A 307 -6.84 10.95 -14.77
CA ILE A 307 -5.93 10.07 -14.02
C ILE A 307 -4.61 9.79 -14.79
N GLU A 308 -4.66 9.74 -16.13
CA GLU A 308 -3.48 9.49 -16.97
C GLU A 308 -2.52 10.69 -17.07
N SER A 309 -2.89 11.86 -16.52
CA SER A 309 -1.97 13.00 -16.32
C SER A 309 -0.94 12.77 -15.20
N ARG A 310 -1.15 11.73 -14.38
CA ARG A 310 -0.26 11.36 -13.26
C ARG A 310 0.23 9.92 -13.32
N PHE A 311 -0.60 9.00 -13.81
CA PHE A 311 -0.28 7.58 -13.83
C PHE A 311 -0.39 7.00 -15.22
N THR A 312 0.58 6.21 -15.64
CA THR A 312 0.39 5.36 -16.82
C THR A 312 -0.61 4.23 -16.49
N LYS A 313 -1.33 3.74 -17.50
CA LYS A 313 -2.16 2.53 -17.35
C LYS A 313 -1.36 1.33 -16.85
N ASP A 314 -0.10 1.21 -17.27
CA ASP A 314 0.81 0.16 -16.80
C ASP A 314 1.07 0.24 -15.30
N GLU A 315 1.25 1.43 -14.72
CA GLU A 315 1.46 1.59 -13.27
C GLU A 315 0.21 1.19 -12.48
N LEU A 316 -0.96 1.68 -12.91
CA LEU A 316 -2.24 1.35 -12.29
C LEU A 316 -2.46 -0.17 -12.33
N LEU A 317 -2.31 -0.77 -13.52
CA LEU A 317 -2.55 -2.20 -13.72
C LEU A 317 -1.45 -3.07 -13.13
N THR A 318 -0.23 -2.59 -12.95
CA THR A 318 0.79 -3.31 -12.17
C THR A 318 0.32 -3.48 -10.73
N ASN A 319 -0.13 -2.39 -10.10
CA ASN A 319 -0.66 -2.45 -8.75
C ASN A 319 -1.89 -3.37 -8.67
N VAL A 320 -2.89 -3.20 -9.55
CA VAL A 320 -4.11 -4.04 -9.57
C VAL A 320 -3.78 -5.52 -9.84
N THR A 321 -2.86 -5.81 -10.77
CA THR A 321 -2.47 -7.19 -11.10
C THR A 321 -1.76 -7.87 -9.92
N ILE A 322 -1.01 -7.14 -9.08
CA ILE A 322 -0.46 -7.69 -7.85
C ILE A 322 -1.59 -8.20 -6.95
N TYR A 323 -2.62 -7.38 -6.68
CA TYR A 323 -3.76 -7.79 -5.86
C TYR A 323 -4.50 -9.01 -6.42
N TRP A 324 -4.68 -9.05 -7.75
CA TRP A 324 -5.31 -10.17 -8.45
C TRP A 324 -4.47 -11.45 -8.33
N ALA A 325 -3.21 -11.38 -8.78
CA ALA A 325 -2.34 -12.54 -8.91
C ALA A 325 -2.00 -13.21 -7.57
N THR A 326 -1.97 -12.41 -6.49
CA THR A 326 -1.71 -12.93 -5.14
C THR A 326 -3.00 -13.20 -4.35
N GLN A 327 -4.17 -12.96 -4.95
CA GLN A 327 -5.49 -13.09 -4.33
C GLN A 327 -5.57 -12.35 -2.98
N THR A 328 -5.00 -11.14 -2.92
CA THR A 328 -4.95 -10.35 -1.68
C THR A 328 -6.03 -9.30 -1.55
N ALA A 329 -6.97 -9.19 -2.51
CA ALA A 329 -8.09 -8.24 -2.42
C ALA A 329 -8.87 -8.41 -1.11
N ALA A 330 -9.24 -9.63 -0.73
CA ALA A 330 -9.97 -9.85 0.53
C ALA A 330 -9.06 -9.68 1.76
N SER A 331 -7.84 -10.22 1.75
CA SER A 331 -6.96 -10.19 2.92
C SER A 331 -6.45 -8.79 3.26
N SER A 332 -6.18 -7.96 2.25
CA SER A 332 -5.68 -6.60 2.45
C SER A 332 -6.70 -5.72 3.17
N THR A 333 -8.00 -5.95 2.92
CA THR A 333 -9.07 -5.16 3.55
C THR A 333 -9.28 -5.48 5.02
N ARG A 334 -8.80 -6.63 5.50
CA ARG A 334 -8.96 -7.05 6.90
C ARG A 334 -8.26 -6.09 7.87
N ILE A 335 -7.21 -5.37 7.45
CA ILE A 335 -6.56 -4.35 8.28
C ILE A 335 -7.57 -3.32 8.80
N TYR A 336 -8.59 -2.95 8.01
CA TYR A 336 -9.63 -2.01 8.43
C TYR A 336 -10.50 -2.59 9.55
N TYR A 337 -10.86 -3.87 9.44
CA TYR A 337 -11.64 -4.56 10.47
C TYR A 337 -10.81 -4.74 11.75
N GLU A 338 -9.59 -5.25 11.61
CA GLU A 338 -8.68 -5.49 12.73
C GLU A 338 -8.29 -4.19 13.45
N SER A 339 -8.11 -3.09 12.71
CA SER A 339 -7.88 -1.75 13.29
C SER A 339 -9.05 -1.28 14.17
N ARG A 340 -10.31 -1.56 13.79
CA ARG A 340 -11.48 -1.24 14.64
C ARG A 340 -11.60 -2.11 15.88
N GLN A 341 -11.05 -3.33 15.85
CA GLN A 341 -11.01 -4.21 17.02
C GLN A 341 -9.85 -3.88 17.96
N ALA A 342 -8.80 -3.22 17.44
CA ALA A 342 -7.66 -2.79 18.23
C ALA A 342 -8.00 -1.56 19.09
N GLY A 343 -7.34 -1.43 20.24
CA GLY A 343 -7.51 -0.28 21.14
C GLY A 343 -6.78 0.99 20.69
N GLY A 344 -6.01 0.92 19.60
CA GLY A 344 -5.12 1.98 19.15
C GLY A 344 -3.89 2.16 20.05
N VAL A 345 -2.88 2.88 19.54
CA VAL A 345 -1.68 3.23 20.32
C VAL A 345 -1.66 4.73 20.58
N GLN A 346 -1.78 5.07 21.86
CA GLN A 346 -1.66 6.42 22.38
C GLN A 346 -0.19 6.80 22.61
N GLY A 347 0.07 8.09 22.76
CA GLY A 347 1.40 8.61 23.03
C GLY A 347 1.92 9.53 21.92
N ARG A 348 2.89 10.34 22.32
CA ARG A 348 3.63 11.27 21.47
C ARG A 348 4.90 10.58 20.98
N VAL A 349 5.16 10.70 19.68
CA VAL A 349 6.38 10.19 19.05
C VAL A 349 7.53 11.13 19.38
N GLU A 350 8.49 10.67 20.16
CA GLU A 350 9.64 11.48 20.56
C GLU A 350 10.80 11.46 19.55
N VAL A 351 10.84 10.47 18.65
CA VAL A 351 11.86 10.45 17.59
C VAL A 351 11.68 11.64 16.63
N PRO A 352 12.77 12.20 16.08
CA PRO A 352 12.68 13.26 15.08
C PRO A 352 11.69 12.89 13.97
N THR A 353 10.75 13.78 13.67
CA THR A 353 9.70 13.53 12.69
C THR A 353 9.63 14.62 11.63
N ALA A 354 9.42 14.23 10.36
CA ALA A 354 9.14 15.11 9.24
C ALA A 354 7.76 14.82 8.64
N CYS A 355 7.12 15.89 8.16
CA CYS A 355 5.87 15.85 7.42
C CYS A 355 6.01 16.55 6.07
N ALA A 356 5.82 15.79 4.99
CA ALA A 356 5.65 16.28 3.63
C ALA A 356 4.15 16.43 3.32
N LEU A 357 3.71 17.63 2.95
CA LEU A 357 2.29 17.97 2.85
C LEU A 357 1.91 18.15 1.39
N PHE A 358 1.43 17.07 0.79
CA PHE A 358 0.92 17.09 -0.57
C PHE A 358 -0.47 17.75 -0.61
N PRO A 359 -0.71 18.74 -1.49
CA PRO A 359 -1.90 19.58 -1.42
C PRO A 359 -3.22 18.86 -1.70
N LYS A 360 -3.19 17.68 -2.33
CA LYS A 360 -4.39 16.86 -2.59
C LYS A 360 -4.54 15.65 -1.66
N GLU A 361 -3.67 15.53 -0.66
CA GLU A 361 -3.74 14.49 0.36
C GLU A 361 -5.14 14.42 1.02
N ILE A 362 -5.57 13.23 1.42
CA ILE A 362 -6.91 12.97 1.97
C ILE A 362 -7.07 13.43 3.42
N THR A 363 -5.99 13.91 4.02
CA THR A 363 -5.98 14.52 5.36
C THR A 363 -5.03 15.71 5.38
N THR A 364 -5.46 16.80 6.01
CA THR A 364 -4.66 18.03 6.16
C THR A 364 -4.83 18.54 7.59
N PRO A 365 -4.32 17.80 8.60
CA PRO A 365 -4.42 18.26 9.98
C PRO A 365 -3.61 19.55 10.16
N PRO A 366 -4.08 20.48 11.01
CA PRO A 366 -3.29 21.65 11.35
C PRO A 366 -1.95 21.28 11.98
N ARG A 367 -0.93 22.11 11.75
CA ARG A 367 0.44 21.85 12.22
C ARG A 367 0.49 21.64 13.73
N LYS A 368 -0.25 22.45 14.49
CA LYS A 368 -0.29 22.34 15.96
C LYS A 368 -0.83 20.98 16.44
N TRP A 369 -1.78 20.40 15.71
CA TRP A 369 -2.29 19.07 16.01
C TRP A 369 -1.25 17.97 15.73
N VAL A 370 -0.40 18.19 14.74
CA VAL A 370 0.73 17.30 14.45
C VAL A 370 1.82 17.45 15.52
N GLU A 371 2.15 18.66 15.95
CA GLU A 371 3.12 18.92 17.04
C GLU A 371 2.72 18.26 18.38
N ASN A 372 1.41 18.13 18.64
CA ASN A 372 0.89 17.37 19.78
C ASN A 372 1.21 15.87 19.69
N ARG A 373 1.30 15.30 18.48
CA ARG A 373 1.56 13.87 18.26
C ARG A 373 3.03 13.54 18.03
N TYR A 374 3.85 14.48 17.59
CA TYR A 374 5.22 14.21 17.17
C TYR A 374 6.21 15.27 17.65
N ASN A 375 7.46 14.84 17.85
CA ASN A 375 8.64 15.68 17.82
C ASN A 375 8.92 16.14 16.37
N LEU A 376 8.10 17.10 15.92
CA LEU A 376 8.11 17.61 14.56
C LEU A 376 9.33 18.51 14.33
N MET A 377 10.28 18.01 13.55
CA MET A 377 11.51 18.72 13.18
C MET A 377 11.42 19.38 11.81
N ARG A 378 10.54 18.88 10.93
CA ARG A 378 10.37 19.39 9.57
C ARG A 378 8.91 19.34 9.13
N TRP A 379 8.44 20.44 8.55
CA TRP A 379 7.09 20.62 8.05
C TRP A 379 7.17 21.27 6.67
N THR A 380 6.86 20.52 5.62
CA THR A 380 7.17 20.91 4.25
C THR A 380 5.92 20.91 3.36
N PRO A 381 5.34 22.10 3.09
CA PRO A 381 4.31 22.26 2.07
C PRO A 381 4.85 21.90 0.68
N MET A 382 4.21 20.95 -0.01
CA MET A 382 4.57 20.58 -1.38
C MET A 382 3.77 21.41 -2.39
N PRO A 383 4.36 21.74 -3.55
CA PRO A 383 3.69 22.56 -4.56
C PRO A 383 2.59 21.84 -5.35
N ARG A 384 2.57 20.50 -5.36
CA ARG A 384 1.65 19.66 -6.15
C ARG A 384 1.70 18.21 -5.65
N GLY A 385 0.74 17.39 -6.09
CA GLY A 385 0.62 15.97 -5.74
C GLY A 385 -0.44 15.68 -4.68
N GLY A 386 -0.83 14.40 -4.59
CA GLY A 386 -1.79 13.89 -3.61
C GLY A 386 -1.25 12.69 -2.84
N HIS A 387 -2.12 11.69 -2.67
CA HIS A 387 -1.94 10.59 -1.74
C HIS A 387 -0.80 9.62 -2.11
N PHE A 388 -0.62 9.32 -3.40
CA PHE A 388 0.37 8.36 -3.87
C PHE A 388 1.68 9.07 -4.21
N ALA A 389 2.22 9.81 -3.24
CA ALA A 389 3.35 10.73 -3.41
C ALA A 389 4.56 10.12 -4.15
N ALA A 390 4.90 8.85 -3.86
CA ALA A 390 6.02 8.15 -4.50
C ALA A 390 5.81 7.90 -6.00
N LEU A 391 4.56 7.80 -6.45
CA LEU A 391 4.20 7.64 -7.86
C LEU A 391 3.95 8.99 -8.55
N GLU A 392 3.24 9.89 -7.87
CA GLU A 392 2.82 11.20 -8.42
C GLU A 392 3.98 12.19 -8.50
N GLN A 393 4.80 12.26 -7.45
CA GLN A 393 5.84 13.28 -7.29
C GLN A 393 7.11 12.66 -6.68
N PRO A 394 7.72 11.64 -7.32
CA PRO A 394 8.87 10.92 -6.79
C PRO A 394 10.01 11.88 -6.41
N ASP A 395 10.34 12.85 -7.26
CA ASP A 395 11.45 13.77 -7.03
C ASP A 395 11.23 14.66 -5.79
N LEU A 396 10.00 15.13 -5.58
CA LEU A 396 9.66 15.94 -4.39
C LEU A 396 9.78 15.11 -3.12
N LEU A 397 9.27 13.87 -3.14
CA LEU A 397 9.35 12.97 -1.99
C LEU A 397 10.81 12.59 -1.68
N ILE A 398 11.59 12.21 -2.71
CA ILE A 398 13.01 11.86 -2.57
C ILE A 398 13.80 13.03 -1.97
N ALA A 399 13.60 14.24 -2.51
CA ALA A 399 14.31 15.42 -2.04
C ALA A 399 14.03 15.68 -0.55
N ASP A 400 12.77 15.58 -0.13
CA ASP A 400 12.38 15.83 1.25
C ASP A 400 12.86 14.75 2.23
N VAL A 401 12.79 13.48 1.84
CA VAL A 401 13.35 12.35 2.60
C VAL A 401 14.85 12.55 2.81
N ARG A 402 15.60 12.86 1.75
CA ARG A 402 17.06 13.11 1.84
C ARG A 402 17.37 14.30 2.74
N GLU A 403 16.67 15.42 2.55
CA GLU A 403 16.87 16.63 3.36
C GLU A 403 16.66 16.37 4.85
N PHE A 404 15.56 15.68 5.19
CA PHE A 404 15.25 15.34 6.57
C PHE A 404 16.32 14.47 7.22
N PHE A 405 16.67 13.34 6.59
CA PHE A 405 17.62 12.41 7.18
C PHE A 405 19.05 12.93 7.20
N ARG A 406 19.42 13.88 6.33
CA ARG A 406 20.72 14.56 6.42
C ARG A 406 20.91 15.27 7.76
N GLY A 407 19.85 15.88 8.29
CA GLY A 407 19.86 16.52 9.62
C GLY A 407 19.93 15.53 10.80
N ILE A 408 19.75 14.23 10.54
CA ILE A 408 19.68 13.16 11.55
C ILE A 408 20.93 12.28 11.55
N ARG A 409 21.53 12.02 10.38
CA ARG A 409 22.67 11.10 10.21
C ARG A 409 23.95 11.47 10.98
N GLY A 410 24.03 12.68 11.54
CA GLY A 410 25.17 13.18 12.33
C GLY A 410 24.89 13.37 13.83
N LYS A 411 23.76 12.88 14.35
CA LYS A 411 23.37 12.93 15.77
C LYS A 411 23.18 11.51 16.30
#